data_AF-A0A433C3E6-F1
#
_entry.id   AF-A0A433C3E6-F1
#
_cell.length_a   1.000
_cell.length_b   1.000
_cell.length_c   1.000
_cell.angle_alpha   90.00
_cell.angle_beta   90.00
_cell.angle_gamma   90.00
#
_symmetry.space_group_name_H-M   'P 1'
#
loop_
_entity.id
_entity.type
_entity.pdbx_description
1 polymer ?
#
loop_
_entity_poly.entity_id
_entity_poly.type
_entity_poly.pdbx_seq_one_letter_code
_entity_poly.pdbx_strand_id
1 'polypeptide(L)'
;RTHCQTSGWSLTEQDPYNNVVRTTIEAMAAVFGGTQSLHTNSFDEAIALPTEFSARIARNTQLIIQEETHITNVIDPWAGSYMMEKLTQDMADAAWKIIEEVEAMGGMTQAVDSGWAKLKIEAAAAEKQARIDSGKDVIVGVNKYKLKTEDAIEILEVDNVKVRDGQIERLKKIRASRDSAAVQAALDALTAAAESGQGNLLDLSIQAIRLRATVGEVSDALEKIYGRHRADTQKVTGVYAAAYDSAEGWDKLKTEISVFAEEQGRRPRVMIAKLGQDGHDRGAKVVATAFADLGFDVDMGPLFQTPEECARQAIENDVHAVGVSTLAAGHKTLVPAIIRSLKEQGADDIIVFVGGVIPRQDYDFLYEAGVKGVYGPGTPIPASAKDVLEQIRKAQQG
;
A
#
# COMPACT_ATOMS: atom_id res chain seq x y z
N ARG A 1 -7.92 -7.23 -25.72
CA ARG A 1 -8.19 -5.82 -25.36
C ARG A 1 -7.65 -5.60 -23.96
N THR A 2 -6.77 -4.62 -23.77
CA THR A 2 -6.12 -4.38 -22.49
C THR A 2 -5.96 -2.89 -22.21
N HIS A 3 -5.90 -2.55 -20.92
CA HIS A 3 -5.44 -1.28 -20.41
C HIS A 3 -4.08 -1.51 -19.76
N CYS A 4 -3.15 -0.57 -19.93
CA CYS A 4 -1.88 -0.58 -19.21
C CYS A 4 -1.77 0.68 -18.35
N GLN A 5 -1.21 0.52 -17.16
CA GLN A 5 -0.74 1.61 -16.33
C GLN A 5 0.75 1.39 -16.08
N THR A 6 1.56 2.44 -16.21
CA THR A 6 2.98 2.42 -15.81
C THR A 6 3.10 2.08 -14.32
N SER A 7 4.20 1.50 -13.86
CA SER A 7 4.26 0.98 -12.49
C SER A 7 4.40 2.12 -11.48
N GLY A 8 3.43 2.31 -10.59
CA GLY A 8 3.56 3.30 -9.50
C GLY A 8 4.70 2.94 -8.55
N TRP A 9 4.94 1.64 -8.34
CA TRP A 9 5.98 1.14 -7.45
C TRP A 9 7.41 1.33 -8.00
N SER A 10 7.60 1.46 -9.31
CA SER A 10 8.95 1.71 -9.87
C SER A 10 9.42 3.15 -9.66
N LEU A 11 8.50 4.06 -9.29
CA LEU A 11 8.78 5.47 -9.09
C LEU A 11 9.30 5.73 -7.68
N THR A 12 10.22 6.68 -7.58
CA THR A 12 11.01 6.96 -6.37
C THR A 12 10.64 8.31 -5.78
N GLU A 13 10.66 8.42 -4.44
CA GLU A 13 10.59 9.70 -3.74
C GLU A 13 11.87 10.51 -4.01
N GLN A 14 13.01 9.85 -3.96
CA GLN A 14 14.34 10.45 -4.17
C GLN A 14 14.59 10.72 -5.65
N ASP A 15 15.20 11.86 -5.95
CA ASP A 15 15.53 12.34 -7.30
C ASP A 15 14.36 12.09 -8.29
N PRO A 16 13.17 12.68 -8.03
CA PRO A 16 11.92 12.24 -8.64
C PRO A 16 11.83 12.55 -10.13
N TYR A 17 12.65 13.45 -10.68
CA TYR A 17 12.71 13.69 -12.13
C TYR A 17 13.21 12.48 -12.92
N ASN A 18 13.94 11.55 -12.30
CA ASN A 18 14.25 10.26 -12.91
C ASN A 18 12.99 9.46 -13.26
N ASN A 19 11.87 9.69 -12.56
CA ASN A 19 10.60 9.04 -12.84
C ASN A 19 10.05 9.41 -14.22
N VAL A 20 10.36 10.60 -14.77
CA VAL A 20 9.99 10.96 -16.14
C VAL A 20 10.61 9.97 -17.15
N VAL A 21 11.87 9.60 -16.95
CA VAL A 21 12.57 8.61 -17.79
C VAL A 21 11.99 7.22 -17.58
N ARG A 22 11.76 6.80 -16.33
CA ARG A 22 11.16 5.49 -16.01
C ARG A 22 9.79 5.32 -16.68
N THR A 23 8.89 6.27 -16.46
CA THR A 23 7.54 6.26 -17.04
C THR A 23 7.59 6.31 -18.57
N THR A 24 8.54 7.03 -19.18
CA THR A 24 8.70 7.04 -20.64
C THR A 24 9.04 5.64 -21.18
N ILE A 25 9.99 4.94 -20.55
CA ILE A 25 10.38 3.58 -20.96
C ILE A 25 9.21 2.60 -20.75
N GLU A 26 8.50 2.70 -19.63
CA GLU A 26 7.33 1.86 -19.34
C GLU A 26 6.17 2.12 -20.31
N ALA A 27 5.94 3.38 -20.68
CA ALA A 27 4.95 3.77 -21.68
C ALA A 27 5.30 3.17 -23.05
N MET A 28 6.57 3.24 -23.47
CA MET A 28 7.03 2.64 -24.71
C MET A 28 6.82 1.11 -24.71
N ALA A 29 7.08 0.43 -23.58
CA ALA A 29 6.82 -1.00 -23.46
C ALA A 29 5.33 -1.32 -23.64
N ALA A 30 4.43 -0.54 -23.03
CA ALA A 30 2.98 -0.71 -23.20
C ALA A 30 2.51 -0.47 -24.64
N VAL A 31 3.08 0.53 -25.33
CA VAL A 31 2.79 0.84 -26.73
C VAL A 31 3.27 -0.27 -27.66
N PHE A 32 4.52 -0.72 -27.49
CA PHE A 32 5.07 -1.85 -28.26
C PHE A 32 4.29 -3.15 -28.03
N GLY A 33 3.79 -3.38 -26.81
CA GLY A 33 2.92 -4.51 -26.48
C GLY A 33 1.50 -4.42 -27.03
N GLY A 34 1.15 -3.35 -27.76
CA GLY A 34 -0.15 -3.21 -28.42
C GLY A 34 -1.31 -2.95 -27.46
N THR A 35 -1.11 -2.14 -26.42
CA THR A 35 -2.19 -1.73 -25.50
C THR A 35 -3.29 -0.91 -26.20
N GLN A 36 -4.54 -0.97 -25.70
CA GLN A 36 -5.66 -0.18 -26.26
C GLN A 36 -5.88 1.14 -25.52
N SER A 37 -5.37 1.27 -24.30
CA SER A 37 -5.38 2.52 -23.53
C SER A 37 -4.24 2.51 -22.52
N LEU A 38 -3.68 3.68 -22.22
CA LEU A 38 -2.50 3.81 -21.38
C LEU A 38 -2.68 4.91 -20.34
N HIS A 39 -2.34 4.60 -19.09
CA HIS A 39 -2.11 5.55 -18.02
C HIS A 39 -0.59 5.68 -17.79
N THR A 40 -0.09 6.91 -17.85
CA THR A 40 1.27 7.27 -17.45
C THR A 40 1.22 7.99 -16.12
N ASN A 41 1.95 7.47 -15.13
CA ASN A 41 2.00 8.07 -13.80
C ASN A 41 2.78 9.39 -13.86
N SER A 42 2.55 10.23 -12.85
CA SER A 42 3.29 11.49 -12.71
C SER A 42 4.58 11.27 -11.93
N PHE A 43 5.57 12.16 -12.12
CA PHE A 43 6.90 11.96 -11.53
C PHE A 43 6.91 12.07 -9.98
N ASP A 44 5.83 12.61 -9.40
CA ASP A 44 5.59 12.82 -7.96
C ASP A 44 4.73 11.72 -7.30
N GLU A 45 4.42 10.63 -8.02
CA GLU A 45 3.56 9.51 -7.56
C GLU A 45 3.96 8.91 -6.20
N ALA A 46 5.27 8.80 -5.94
CA ALA A 46 5.80 8.23 -4.70
C ALA A 46 5.72 9.19 -3.49
N ILE A 47 5.14 10.38 -3.67
CA ILE A 47 5.18 11.49 -2.72
C ILE A 47 3.77 12.00 -2.44
N ALA A 48 3.01 12.33 -3.49
CA ALA A 48 1.68 12.91 -3.38
C ALA A 48 0.85 12.65 -4.65
N LEU A 49 -0.39 13.17 -4.65
CA LEU A 49 -1.20 13.21 -5.87
C LEU A 49 -0.58 14.18 -6.90
N PRO A 50 -0.81 13.95 -8.21
CA PRO A 50 -0.24 14.79 -9.25
C PRO A 50 -0.65 16.27 -9.13
N THR A 51 0.33 17.15 -9.34
CA THR A 51 0.11 18.57 -9.62
C THR A 51 -0.30 18.77 -11.09
N GLU A 52 -0.78 19.97 -11.46
CA GLU A 52 -1.02 20.29 -12.88
C GLU A 52 0.26 20.17 -13.72
N PHE A 53 1.41 20.52 -13.14
CA PHE A 53 2.72 20.45 -13.78
C PHE A 53 3.13 18.99 -14.04
N SER A 54 3.08 18.14 -13.02
CA SER A 54 3.48 16.73 -13.17
C SER A 54 2.52 15.93 -14.04
N ALA A 55 1.20 16.17 -13.92
CA ALA A 55 0.18 15.56 -14.77
C ALA A 55 0.33 15.97 -16.25
N ARG A 56 0.75 17.22 -16.51
CA ARG A 56 1.06 17.67 -17.88
C ARG A 56 2.23 16.88 -18.47
N ILE A 57 3.29 16.64 -17.71
CA ILE A 57 4.44 15.85 -18.18
C ILE A 57 3.99 14.42 -18.47
N ALA A 58 3.27 13.79 -17.54
CA ALA A 58 2.77 12.43 -17.71
C ALA A 58 1.92 12.26 -18.98
N ARG A 59 0.97 13.17 -19.22
CA ARG A 59 0.17 13.18 -20.46
C ARG A 59 1.05 13.41 -21.69
N ASN A 60 1.95 14.39 -21.63
CA ASN A 60 2.80 14.73 -22.76
C ASN A 60 3.77 13.60 -23.13
N THR A 61 4.19 12.73 -22.20
CA THR A 61 4.92 11.50 -22.52
C THR A 61 4.17 10.67 -23.57
N GLN A 62 2.85 10.48 -23.41
CA GLN A 62 2.05 9.75 -24.40
C GLN A 62 1.91 10.51 -25.72
N LEU A 63 1.68 11.83 -25.66
CA LEU A 63 1.54 12.67 -26.85
C LEU A 63 2.82 12.68 -27.68
N ILE A 64 3.99 12.79 -27.06
CA ILE A 64 5.29 12.73 -27.75
C ILE A 64 5.48 11.37 -28.41
N ILE A 65 5.15 10.27 -27.72
CA ILE A 65 5.21 8.92 -28.31
C ILE A 65 4.32 8.85 -29.56
N GLN A 66 3.10 9.37 -29.49
CA GLN A 66 2.15 9.34 -30.61
C GLN A 66 2.57 10.24 -31.78
N GLU A 67 2.97 11.47 -31.52
CA GLU A 67 3.09 12.51 -32.53
C GLU A 67 4.52 12.68 -33.08
N GLU A 68 5.55 12.32 -32.28
CA GLU A 68 6.95 12.63 -32.61
C GLU A 68 7.82 11.39 -32.87
N THR A 69 7.53 10.25 -32.25
CA THR A 69 8.43 9.07 -32.35
C THR A 69 8.21 8.21 -33.58
N HIS A 70 7.06 8.36 -34.25
CA HIS A 70 6.64 7.52 -35.39
C HIS A 70 6.51 6.01 -35.10
N ILE A 71 6.58 5.58 -33.83
CA ILE A 71 6.48 4.17 -33.42
C ILE A 71 5.12 3.57 -33.80
N THR A 72 4.08 4.39 -33.91
CA THR A 72 2.71 3.96 -34.27
C THR A 72 2.54 3.57 -35.74
N ASN A 73 3.54 3.82 -36.60
CA ASN A 73 3.42 3.62 -38.04
C ASN A 73 3.54 2.15 -38.48
N VAL A 74 4.03 1.26 -37.60
CA VAL A 74 4.22 -0.16 -37.89
C VAL A 74 3.47 -0.97 -36.85
N ILE A 75 2.66 -1.93 -37.33
CA ILE A 75 1.94 -2.88 -36.48
C ILE A 75 2.95 -3.89 -35.94
N ASP A 76 3.00 -4.04 -34.62
CA ASP A 76 3.89 -4.97 -33.91
C ASP A 76 5.35 -4.92 -34.42
N PRO A 77 6.07 -3.81 -34.19
CA PRO A 77 7.39 -3.59 -34.77
C PRO A 77 8.47 -4.56 -34.25
N TRP A 78 8.18 -5.36 -33.21
CA TRP A 78 9.10 -6.38 -32.70
C TRP A 78 8.90 -7.76 -33.34
N ALA A 79 7.84 -7.95 -34.13
CA ALA A 79 7.56 -9.22 -34.81
C ALA A 79 8.79 -9.73 -35.60
N GLY A 80 9.19 -10.97 -35.34
CA GLY A 80 10.35 -11.61 -35.95
C GLY A 80 11.68 -11.36 -35.23
N SER A 81 11.73 -10.55 -34.17
CA SER A 81 12.90 -10.44 -33.30
C SER A 81 13.14 -11.77 -32.57
N TYR A 82 14.26 -12.45 -32.86
CA TYR A 82 14.56 -13.77 -32.26
C TYR A 82 14.47 -13.77 -30.73
N MET A 83 14.94 -12.71 -30.09
CA MET A 83 14.88 -12.59 -28.62
C MET A 83 13.44 -12.38 -28.14
N MET A 84 12.68 -11.48 -28.79
CA MET A 84 11.32 -11.16 -28.35
C MET A 84 10.37 -12.33 -28.56
N GLU A 85 10.47 -13.03 -29.69
CA GLU A 85 9.66 -14.22 -29.98
C GLU A 85 9.94 -15.33 -28.97
N LYS A 86 11.20 -15.58 -28.66
CA LYS A 86 11.58 -16.58 -27.66
C LYS A 86 11.09 -16.21 -26.27
N LEU A 87 11.29 -14.96 -25.85
CA LEU A 87 10.83 -14.49 -24.54
C LEU A 87 9.30 -14.53 -24.42
N THR A 88 8.58 -14.20 -25.49
CA THR A 88 7.12 -14.30 -25.55
C THR A 88 6.66 -15.73 -25.33
N GLN A 89 7.27 -16.71 -26.00
CA GLN A 89 6.94 -18.13 -25.80
C GLN A 89 7.29 -18.61 -24.39
N ASP A 90 8.45 -18.25 -23.86
CA ASP A 90 8.88 -18.67 -22.52
C ASP A 90 7.95 -18.11 -21.43
N MET A 91 7.48 -16.87 -21.57
CA MET A 91 6.48 -16.29 -20.66
C MET A 91 5.13 -16.97 -20.79
N ALA A 92 4.68 -17.27 -22.02
CA ALA A 92 3.41 -17.98 -22.26
C ALA A 92 3.42 -19.37 -21.61
N ASP A 93 4.50 -20.13 -21.77
CA ASP A 93 4.66 -21.46 -21.18
C ASP A 93 4.69 -21.41 -19.65
N ALA A 94 5.37 -20.41 -19.07
CA ALA A 94 5.41 -20.22 -17.61
C ALA A 94 4.04 -19.82 -17.04
N ALA A 95 3.33 -18.90 -17.70
CA ALA A 95 1.99 -18.49 -17.30
C ALA A 95 0.97 -19.64 -17.42
N TRP A 96 1.08 -20.45 -18.49
CA TRP A 96 0.19 -21.58 -18.71
C TRP A 96 0.28 -22.63 -17.60
N LYS A 97 1.50 -22.92 -17.11
CA LYS A 97 1.70 -23.83 -15.96
C LYS A 97 0.99 -23.34 -14.70
N ILE A 98 1.01 -22.03 -14.46
CA ILE A 98 0.30 -21.42 -13.31
C ILE A 98 -1.21 -21.54 -13.49
N ILE A 99 -1.71 -21.32 -14.71
CA ILE A 99 -3.13 -21.51 -15.04
C ILE A 99 -3.55 -22.96 -14.77
N GLU A 100 -2.75 -23.95 -15.20
CA GLU A 100 -3.03 -25.36 -14.93
C GLU A 100 -3.02 -25.71 -13.44
N GLU A 101 -2.10 -25.12 -12.65
CA GLU A 101 -2.09 -25.27 -11.18
C GLU A 101 -3.38 -24.71 -10.56
N VAL A 102 -3.82 -23.52 -10.99
CA VAL A 102 -5.05 -22.87 -10.50
C VAL A 102 -6.30 -23.67 -10.91
N GLU A 103 -6.38 -24.17 -12.13
CA GLU A 103 -7.49 -25.02 -12.57
C GLU A 103 -7.54 -26.33 -11.76
N ALA A 104 -6.40 -26.94 -11.46
CA ALA A 104 -6.33 -28.14 -10.62
C ALA A 104 -6.77 -27.87 -9.16
N MET A 105 -6.66 -26.63 -8.68
CA MET A 105 -7.19 -26.20 -7.37
C MET A 105 -8.70 -25.94 -7.36
N GLY A 106 -9.38 -26.06 -8.51
CA GLY A 106 -10.81 -25.73 -8.64
C GLY A 106 -11.08 -24.29 -9.05
N GLY A 107 -10.10 -23.63 -9.67
CA GLY A 107 -10.21 -22.30 -10.23
C GLY A 107 -9.79 -21.17 -9.26
N MET A 108 -9.74 -19.95 -9.80
CA MET A 108 -9.13 -18.81 -9.10
C MET A 108 -9.84 -18.43 -7.80
N THR A 109 -11.17 -18.62 -7.69
CA THR A 109 -11.92 -18.34 -6.46
C THR A 109 -11.38 -19.17 -5.29
N GLN A 110 -11.19 -20.48 -5.49
CA GLN A 110 -10.62 -21.37 -4.47
C GLN A 110 -9.15 -21.03 -4.17
N ALA A 111 -8.38 -20.63 -5.19
CA ALA A 111 -7.00 -20.21 -5.02
C ALA A 111 -6.84 -18.90 -4.22
N VAL A 112 -7.81 -17.98 -4.34
CA VAL A 112 -7.86 -16.75 -3.53
C VAL A 112 -8.31 -17.06 -2.11
N ASP A 113 -9.38 -17.84 -1.94
CA ASP A 113 -9.95 -18.18 -0.62
C ASP A 113 -8.96 -18.97 0.24
N SER A 114 -8.13 -19.82 -0.37
CA SER A 114 -7.06 -20.55 0.32
C SER A 114 -5.86 -19.68 0.71
N GLY A 115 -5.74 -18.46 0.18
CA GLY A 115 -4.61 -17.55 0.38
C GLY A 115 -3.40 -17.82 -0.52
N TRP A 116 -3.42 -18.88 -1.35
CA TRP A 116 -2.31 -19.30 -2.20
C TRP A 116 -1.78 -18.15 -3.08
N ALA A 117 -2.68 -17.45 -3.77
CA ALA A 117 -2.30 -16.39 -4.70
C ALA A 117 -1.59 -15.23 -3.99
N LYS A 118 -2.12 -14.86 -2.83
CA LYS A 118 -1.60 -13.76 -2.01
C LYS A 118 -0.21 -14.08 -1.45
N LEU A 119 -0.02 -15.30 -0.92
CA LEU A 119 1.28 -15.74 -0.42
C LEU A 119 2.37 -15.76 -1.51
N LYS A 120 2.05 -16.19 -2.74
CA LYS A 120 3.00 -16.18 -3.87
C LYS A 120 3.46 -14.76 -4.20
N ILE A 121 2.54 -13.79 -4.22
CA ILE A 121 2.84 -12.38 -4.48
C ILE A 121 3.66 -11.78 -3.34
N GLU A 122 3.32 -12.08 -2.10
CA GLU A 122 4.06 -11.61 -0.92
C GLU A 122 5.49 -12.15 -0.86
N ALA A 123 5.70 -13.42 -1.23
CA ALA A 123 7.03 -14.00 -1.35
C ALA A 123 7.88 -13.29 -2.40
N ALA A 124 7.30 -13.04 -3.60
CA ALA A 124 7.98 -12.28 -4.64
C ALA A 124 8.33 -10.84 -4.20
N ALA A 125 7.45 -10.20 -3.43
CA ALA A 125 7.69 -8.87 -2.88
C ALA A 125 8.83 -8.86 -1.84
N ALA A 126 8.89 -9.86 -0.97
CA ALA A 126 9.95 -10.02 0.02
C ALA A 126 11.32 -10.28 -0.63
N GLU A 127 11.38 -11.18 -1.61
CA GLU A 127 12.60 -11.44 -2.40
C GLU A 127 13.06 -10.15 -3.11
N LYS A 128 12.13 -9.46 -3.79
CA LYS A 128 12.46 -8.21 -4.49
C LYS A 128 13.02 -7.16 -3.55
N GLN A 129 12.46 -7.01 -2.35
CA GLN A 129 12.95 -6.05 -1.38
C GLN A 129 14.35 -6.43 -0.88
N ALA A 130 14.61 -7.70 -0.57
CA ALA A 130 15.92 -8.17 -0.12
C ALA A 130 17.01 -7.90 -1.18
N ARG A 131 16.68 -8.03 -2.47
CA ARG A 131 17.60 -7.72 -3.58
C ARG A 131 17.87 -6.22 -3.72
N ILE A 132 16.89 -5.36 -3.44
CA ILE A 132 17.06 -3.90 -3.46
C ILE A 132 17.91 -3.45 -2.27
N ASP A 133 17.59 -3.96 -1.08
CA ASP A 133 18.26 -3.59 0.18
C ASP A 133 19.71 -4.11 0.24
N SER A 134 20.01 -5.22 -0.46
CA SER A 134 21.38 -5.72 -0.65
C SER A 134 22.15 -5.02 -1.78
N GLY A 135 21.49 -4.16 -2.57
CA GLY A 135 22.08 -3.45 -3.70
C GLY A 135 22.26 -4.27 -4.97
N LYS A 136 21.77 -5.53 -4.99
CA LYS A 136 21.78 -6.41 -6.18
C LYS A 136 20.89 -5.86 -7.29
N ASP A 137 19.71 -5.37 -6.92
CA ASP A 137 18.83 -4.63 -7.82
C ASP A 137 19.05 -3.13 -7.62
N VAL A 138 19.61 -2.47 -8.63
CA VAL A 138 19.92 -1.03 -8.56
C VAL A 138 18.66 -0.19 -8.78
N ILE A 139 18.47 0.78 -7.89
CA ILE A 139 17.52 1.88 -8.06
C ILE A 139 18.30 3.19 -7.95
N VAL A 140 18.49 3.85 -9.09
CA VAL A 140 19.20 5.15 -9.21
C VAL A 140 18.50 6.21 -8.35
N GLY A 141 19.28 6.94 -7.56
CA GLY A 141 18.81 7.92 -6.59
C GLY A 141 18.47 7.33 -5.20
N VAL A 142 18.23 6.02 -5.11
CA VAL A 142 17.76 5.37 -3.87
C VAL A 142 18.86 4.55 -3.20
N ASN A 143 19.35 3.47 -3.84
CA ASN A 143 20.41 2.64 -3.28
C ASN A 143 21.78 2.88 -3.94
N LYS A 144 21.80 3.55 -5.11
CA LYS A 144 23.03 3.93 -5.82
C LYS A 144 22.87 5.31 -6.46
N TYR A 145 23.97 6.06 -6.56
CA TYR A 145 23.99 7.42 -7.10
C TYR A 145 23.07 8.39 -6.32
N LYS A 146 23.07 8.27 -4.99
CA LYS A 146 22.23 9.09 -4.11
C LYS A 146 22.68 10.55 -4.16
N LEU A 147 21.72 11.47 -4.15
CA LEU A 147 22.00 12.87 -3.90
C LEU A 147 22.39 13.07 -2.43
N LYS A 148 23.20 14.09 -2.15
CA LYS A 148 23.52 14.49 -0.77
C LYS A 148 22.34 15.19 -0.09
N THR A 149 21.55 15.90 -0.89
CA THR A 149 20.41 16.69 -0.47
C THR A 149 19.37 16.61 -1.58
N GLU A 150 18.13 16.30 -1.22
CA GLU A 150 17.01 16.28 -2.17
C GLU A 150 16.46 17.71 -2.32
N ASP A 151 16.09 18.08 -3.53
CA ASP A 151 15.40 19.33 -3.80
C ASP A 151 13.95 19.27 -3.31
N ALA A 152 13.43 20.39 -2.83
CA ALA A 152 12.01 20.50 -2.50
C ALA A 152 11.18 20.43 -3.78
N ILE A 153 10.12 19.62 -3.77
CA ILE A 153 9.13 19.60 -4.84
C ILE A 153 7.81 20.19 -4.36
N GLU A 154 7.10 20.84 -5.25
CA GLU A 154 5.73 21.26 -5.01
C GLU A 154 4.82 20.03 -5.04
N ILE A 155 3.96 19.90 -4.04
CA ILE A 155 3.02 18.78 -3.92
C ILE A 155 1.59 19.28 -3.84
N LEU A 156 0.64 18.45 -4.27
CA LEU A 156 -0.78 18.72 -4.05
C LEU A 156 -1.18 18.31 -2.62
N GLU A 157 -1.40 19.29 -1.74
CA GLU A 157 -1.98 19.06 -0.42
C GLU A 157 -3.52 19.12 -0.48
N VAL A 158 -4.17 18.06 -0.01
CA VAL A 158 -5.63 18.01 0.09
C VAL A 158 -6.05 18.39 1.51
N ASP A 159 -6.74 19.53 1.65
CA ASP A 159 -7.38 19.92 2.91
C ASP A 159 -8.57 18.99 3.22
N ASN A 160 -8.29 17.94 3.99
CA ASN A 160 -9.26 16.92 4.34
C ASN A 160 -10.39 17.44 5.23
N VAL A 161 -10.14 18.47 6.06
CA VAL A 161 -11.14 19.09 6.94
C VAL A 161 -12.17 19.81 6.08
N LYS A 162 -11.72 20.67 5.17
CA LYS A 162 -12.60 21.40 4.24
C LYS A 162 -13.41 20.46 3.36
N VAL A 163 -12.78 19.39 2.85
CA VAL A 163 -13.48 18.37 2.03
C VAL A 163 -14.54 17.66 2.88
N ARG A 164 -14.19 17.15 4.06
CA ARG A 164 -15.10 16.45 4.96
C ARG A 164 -16.30 17.32 5.31
N ASP A 165 -16.07 18.55 5.77
CA ASP A 165 -17.12 19.45 6.23
C ASP A 165 -18.05 19.81 5.07
N GLY A 166 -17.50 20.07 3.88
CA GLY A 166 -18.29 20.28 2.67
C GLY A 166 -19.15 19.07 2.27
N GLN A 167 -18.65 17.85 2.42
CA GLN A 167 -19.42 16.63 2.16
C GLN A 167 -20.52 16.41 3.20
N ILE A 168 -20.24 16.67 4.48
CA ILE A 168 -21.24 16.58 5.56
C ILE A 168 -22.42 17.53 5.28
N GLU A 169 -22.15 18.78 4.89
CA GLU A 169 -23.20 19.75 4.56
C GLU A 169 -24.03 19.32 3.33
N ARG A 170 -23.39 18.77 2.30
CA ARG A 170 -24.10 18.20 1.14
C ARG A 170 -25.00 17.03 1.53
N LEU A 171 -24.50 16.13 2.39
CA LEU A 171 -25.26 14.99 2.90
C LEU A 171 -26.47 15.44 3.72
N LYS A 172 -26.31 16.42 4.61
CA LYS A 172 -27.42 17.02 5.37
C LYS A 172 -28.49 17.59 4.43
N LYS A 173 -28.08 18.36 3.42
CA LYS A 173 -29.00 18.95 2.44
C LYS A 173 -29.76 17.90 1.64
N ILE A 174 -29.08 16.85 1.17
CA ILE A 174 -29.72 15.76 0.42
C ILE A 174 -30.70 15.00 1.30
N ARG A 175 -30.30 14.64 2.52
CA ARG A 175 -31.18 13.91 3.46
C ARG A 175 -32.41 14.74 3.84
N ALA A 176 -32.28 16.06 3.98
CA ALA A 176 -33.39 16.95 4.30
C ALA A 176 -34.38 17.19 3.14
N SER A 177 -33.94 17.04 1.88
CA SER A 177 -34.75 17.39 0.70
C SER A 177 -35.33 16.21 -0.06
N ARG A 178 -34.88 14.98 0.22
CA ARG A 178 -35.33 13.76 -0.45
C ARG A 178 -36.64 13.21 0.14
N ASP A 179 -37.37 12.45 -0.66
CA ASP A 179 -38.46 11.62 -0.15
C ASP A 179 -37.88 10.43 0.63
N SER A 180 -37.90 10.53 1.95
CA SER A 180 -37.30 9.53 2.83
C SER A 180 -38.06 8.20 2.81
N ALA A 181 -39.38 8.23 2.58
CA ALA A 181 -40.18 7.00 2.50
C ALA A 181 -39.89 6.24 1.22
N ALA A 182 -39.79 6.95 0.09
CA ALA A 182 -39.42 6.34 -1.18
C ALA A 182 -38.00 5.76 -1.16
N VAL A 183 -37.04 6.47 -0.56
CA VAL A 183 -35.67 5.96 -0.36
C VAL A 183 -35.67 4.69 0.46
N GLN A 184 -36.38 4.67 1.60
CA GLN A 184 -36.44 3.50 2.45
C GLN A 184 -37.04 2.29 1.71
N ALA A 185 -38.14 2.49 0.99
CA ALA A 185 -38.75 1.42 0.19
C ALA A 185 -37.79 0.85 -0.88
N ALA A 186 -36.99 1.70 -1.52
CA ALA A 186 -35.98 1.25 -2.49
C ALA A 186 -34.82 0.48 -1.84
N LEU A 187 -34.38 0.90 -0.65
CA LEU A 187 -33.35 0.19 0.12
C LEU A 187 -33.86 -1.17 0.63
N ASP A 188 -35.13 -1.24 1.06
CA ASP A 188 -35.74 -2.49 1.49
C ASP A 188 -35.91 -3.47 0.32
N ALA A 189 -36.26 -2.97 -0.87
CA ALA A 189 -36.29 -3.77 -2.09
C ALA A 189 -34.90 -4.33 -2.46
N LEU A 190 -33.83 -3.55 -2.26
CA LEU A 190 -32.44 -4.01 -2.41
C LEU A 190 -32.12 -5.15 -1.44
N THR A 191 -32.44 -4.98 -0.15
CA THR A 191 -32.23 -6.03 0.86
C THR A 191 -33.02 -7.30 0.53
N ALA A 192 -34.29 -7.18 0.11
CA ALA A 192 -35.12 -8.34 -0.26
C ALA A 192 -34.61 -9.06 -1.51
N ALA A 193 -34.10 -8.33 -2.51
CA ALA A 193 -33.46 -8.92 -3.68
C ALA A 193 -32.16 -9.64 -3.32
N ALA A 194 -31.37 -9.07 -2.41
CA ALA A 194 -30.14 -9.69 -1.92
C ALA A 194 -30.41 -11.01 -1.18
N GLU A 195 -31.47 -11.06 -0.37
CA GLU A 195 -31.90 -12.26 0.37
C GLU A 195 -32.48 -13.34 -0.55
N SER A 196 -33.38 -12.96 -1.45
CA SER A 196 -34.10 -13.91 -2.32
C SER A 196 -33.27 -14.40 -3.52
N GLY A 197 -32.22 -13.67 -3.90
CA GLY A 197 -31.47 -13.90 -5.14
C GLY A 197 -32.28 -13.58 -6.41
N GLN A 198 -33.44 -12.91 -6.28
CA GLN A 198 -34.30 -12.53 -7.39
C GLN A 198 -34.18 -11.04 -7.72
N GLY A 199 -34.19 -10.72 -9.01
CA GLY A 199 -34.03 -9.35 -9.51
C GLY A 199 -32.58 -8.98 -9.82
N ASN A 200 -32.35 -7.72 -10.19
CA ASN A 200 -31.03 -7.21 -10.54
C ASN A 200 -30.60 -6.12 -9.56
N LEU A 201 -29.55 -6.40 -8.76
CA LEU A 201 -29.07 -5.47 -7.74
C LEU A 201 -28.60 -4.13 -8.30
N LEU A 202 -28.04 -4.11 -9.53
CA LEU A 202 -27.62 -2.86 -10.17
C LEU A 202 -28.82 -2.00 -10.56
N ASP A 203 -29.86 -2.59 -11.14
CA ASP A 203 -31.09 -1.86 -11.48
C ASP A 203 -31.74 -1.25 -10.23
N LEU A 204 -31.88 -2.04 -9.15
CA LEU A 204 -32.41 -1.57 -7.88
C LEU A 204 -31.53 -0.47 -7.24
N SER A 205 -30.19 -0.57 -7.38
CA SER A 205 -29.27 0.47 -6.92
C SER A 205 -29.45 1.76 -7.71
N ILE A 206 -29.64 1.69 -9.02
CA ILE A 206 -29.93 2.86 -9.86
C ILE A 206 -31.23 3.53 -9.41
N GLN A 207 -32.26 2.74 -9.09
CA GLN A 207 -33.53 3.25 -8.58
C GLN A 207 -33.36 3.95 -7.23
N ALA A 208 -32.64 3.34 -6.28
CA ALA A 208 -32.36 3.94 -4.97
C ALA A 208 -31.55 5.26 -5.10
N ILE A 209 -30.51 5.28 -5.95
CA ILE A 209 -29.68 6.48 -6.18
C ILE A 209 -30.49 7.60 -6.86
N ARG A 210 -31.42 7.24 -7.76
CA ARG A 210 -32.34 8.21 -8.38
C ARG A 210 -33.21 8.92 -7.33
N LEU A 211 -33.58 8.20 -6.27
CA LEU A 211 -34.30 8.73 -5.10
C LEU A 211 -33.40 9.41 -4.07
N ARG A 212 -32.08 9.51 -4.33
CA ARG A 212 -31.06 10.11 -3.45
C ARG A 212 -30.74 9.29 -2.21
N ALA A 213 -30.81 7.97 -2.31
CA ALA A 213 -30.04 7.10 -1.43
C ALA A 213 -28.53 7.42 -1.59
N THR A 214 -27.80 7.37 -0.48
CA THR A 214 -26.35 7.55 -0.48
C THR A 214 -25.64 6.22 -0.78
N VAL A 215 -24.36 6.29 -1.17
CA VAL A 215 -23.53 5.09 -1.37
C VAL A 215 -23.51 4.21 -0.11
N GLY A 216 -23.31 4.82 1.06
CA GLY A 216 -23.32 4.10 2.34
C GLY A 216 -24.62 3.38 2.61
N GLU A 217 -25.77 4.03 2.37
CA GLU A 217 -27.09 3.39 2.60
C GLU A 217 -27.35 2.20 1.67
N VAL A 218 -26.92 2.28 0.40
CA VAL A 218 -27.02 1.16 -0.55
C VAL A 218 -26.10 0.02 -0.12
N SER A 219 -24.86 0.32 0.28
CA SER A 219 -23.92 -0.67 0.81
C SER A 219 -24.45 -1.34 2.08
N ASP A 220 -24.96 -0.56 3.04
CA ASP A 220 -25.52 -1.05 4.31
C ASP A 220 -26.76 -1.93 4.08
N ALA A 221 -27.59 -1.61 3.07
CA ALA A 221 -28.75 -2.42 2.71
C ALA A 221 -28.36 -3.83 2.21
N LEU A 222 -27.25 -3.94 1.49
CA LEU A 222 -26.70 -5.24 1.03
C LEU A 222 -25.93 -5.95 2.15
N GLU A 223 -25.23 -5.18 3.01
CA GLU A 223 -24.48 -5.70 4.16
C GLU A 223 -25.37 -6.47 5.14
N LYS A 224 -26.66 -6.11 5.28
CA LYS A 224 -27.62 -6.86 6.11
C LYS A 224 -27.69 -8.35 5.76
N ILE A 225 -27.49 -8.71 4.49
CA ILE A 225 -27.57 -10.10 4.01
C ILE A 225 -26.17 -10.71 3.84
N TYR A 226 -25.21 -9.95 3.30
CA TYR A 226 -23.90 -10.49 2.93
C TYR A 226 -22.82 -10.32 4.02
N GLY A 227 -23.05 -9.44 5.00
CA GLY A 227 -22.05 -9.07 6.00
C GLY A 227 -20.84 -8.34 5.41
N ARG A 228 -19.74 -8.31 6.17
CA ARG A 228 -18.44 -7.76 5.74
C ARG A 228 -17.39 -8.86 5.76
N HIS A 229 -16.62 -8.95 4.66
CA HIS A 229 -15.48 -9.84 4.59
C HIS A 229 -14.41 -9.46 5.63
N ARG A 230 -13.84 -10.46 6.30
CA ARG A 230 -12.68 -10.34 7.17
C ARG A 230 -11.60 -11.27 6.62
N ALA A 231 -10.46 -10.70 6.30
CA ALA A 231 -9.34 -11.45 5.74
C ALA A 231 -8.53 -12.11 6.85
N ASP A 232 -8.17 -13.38 6.67
CA ASP A 232 -7.19 -14.05 7.51
C ASP A 232 -5.78 -13.57 7.14
N THR A 233 -5.02 -13.16 8.15
CA THR A 233 -3.64 -12.73 7.98
C THR A 233 -2.69 -13.92 8.05
N GLN A 234 -2.44 -14.55 6.90
CA GLN A 234 -1.32 -15.49 6.76
C GLN A 234 0.00 -14.71 6.66
N LYS A 235 1.08 -15.25 7.25
CA LYS A 235 2.40 -14.63 7.26
C LYS A 235 3.37 -15.44 6.41
N VAL A 236 4.16 -14.76 5.58
CA VAL A 236 5.36 -15.32 4.95
C VAL A 236 6.52 -15.19 5.93
N THR A 237 7.36 -16.22 6.06
CA THR A 237 8.55 -16.23 6.93
C THR A 237 9.76 -16.79 6.18
N GLY A 238 10.95 -16.25 6.43
CA GLY A 238 12.23 -16.77 5.93
C GLY A 238 12.56 -16.41 4.47
N VAL A 239 11.65 -15.76 3.74
CA VAL A 239 11.87 -15.41 2.32
C VAL A 239 12.83 -14.24 2.18
N TYR A 240 12.70 -13.22 3.04
CA TYR A 240 13.58 -12.05 2.98
C TYR A 240 15.01 -12.44 3.32
N ALA A 241 15.22 -13.13 4.44
CA ALA A 241 16.55 -13.57 4.86
C ALA A 241 17.25 -14.46 3.82
N ALA A 242 16.52 -15.37 3.17
CA ALA A 242 17.09 -16.25 2.15
C ALA A 242 17.59 -15.50 0.90
N ALA A 243 17.00 -14.35 0.58
CA ALA A 243 17.34 -13.55 -0.58
C ALA A 243 18.32 -12.39 -0.28
N TYR A 244 18.65 -12.16 1.00
CA TYR A 244 19.48 -11.03 1.41
C TYR A 244 20.98 -11.37 1.33
N ASP A 245 21.67 -10.76 0.36
CA ASP A 245 23.07 -11.07 0.00
C ASP A 245 24.10 -10.15 0.70
N SER A 246 23.85 -9.80 1.97
CA SER A 246 24.76 -8.98 2.79
C SER A 246 24.80 -9.46 4.24
N ALA A 247 25.55 -10.55 4.46
CA ALA A 247 25.57 -11.27 5.73
C ALA A 247 26.10 -10.43 6.92
N GLU A 248 27.10 -9.57 6.71
CA GLU A 248 27.81 -8.92 7.83
C GLU A 248 26.92 -7.96 8.65
N GLY A 249 26.14 -7.10 7.99
CA GLY A 249 25.23 -6.18 8.66
C GLY A 249 24.02 -6.89 9.27
N TRP A 250 23.55 -7.95 8.60
CA TRP A 250 22.39 -8.72 9.01
C TRP A 250 22.67 -9.55 10.27
N ASP A 251 23.78 -10.29 10.29
CA ASP A 251 24.15 -11.14 11.41
C ASP A 251 24.48 -10.32 12.67
N LYS A 252 25.13 -9.17 12.49
CA LYS A 252 25.37 -8.24 13.58
C LYS A 252 24.05 -7.77 14.22
N LEU A 253 23.07 -7.35 13.41
CA LEU A 253 21.78 -6.90 13.92
C LEU A 253 21.01 -8.02 14.62
N LYS A 254 21.06 -9.26 14.09
CA LYS A 254 20.53 -10.44 14.78
C LYS A 254 21.17 -10.66 16.15
N THR A 255 22.48 -10.50 16.25
CA THR A 255 23.18 -10.60 17.54
C THR A 255 22.71 -9.50 18.49
N GLU A 256 22.60 -8.25 18.02
CA GLU A 256 22.13 -7.13 18.85
C GLU A 256 20.70 -7.33 19.38
N ILE A 257 19.80 -7.91 18.58
CA ILE A 257 18.43 -8.27 18.98
C ILE A 257 18.44 -9.44 19.97
N SER A 258 19.32 -10.42 19.77
CA SER A 258 19.46 -11.56 20.70
C SER A 258 19.95 -11.09 22.07
N VAL A 259 20.93 -10.18 22.10
CA VAL A 259 21.41 -9.54 23.34
C VAL A 259 20.28 -8.79 24.03
N PHE A 260 19.47 -8.02 23.30
CA PHE A 260 18.29 -7.38 23.88
C PHE A 260 17.35 -8.40 24.53
N ALA A 261 17.12 -9.54 23.86
CA ALA A 261 16.24 -10.58 24.38
C ALA A 261 16.78 -11.23 25.68
N GLU A 262 18.10 -11.40 25.78
CA GLU A 262 18.76 -11.87 27.00
C GLU A 262 18.69 -10.84 28.13
N GLU A 263 18.91 -9.56 27.84
CA GLU A 263 18.86 -8.45 28.81
C GLU A 263 17.45 -8.19 29.36
N GLN A 264 16.43 -8.24 28.49
CA GLN A 264 15.04 -7.90 28.83
C GLN A 264 14.18 -9.12 29.17
N GLY A 265 14.71 -10.34 29.00
CA GLY A 265 13.97 -11.60 29.18
C GLY A 265 12.89 -11.87 28.13
N ARG A 266 12.79 -11.02 27.09
CA ARG A 266 11.86 -11.15 25.96
C ARG A 266 12.41 -10.43 24.72
N ARG A 267 12.03 -10.89 23.53
CA ARG A 267 12.39 -10.25 22.27
C ARG A 267 11.77 -8.85 22.13
N PRO A 268 12.37 -7.95 21.34
CA PRO A 268 11.71 -6.70 21.00
C PRO A 268 10.45 -7.03 20.21
N ARG A 269 9.32 -6.53 20.69
CA ARG A 269 7.99 -6.84 20.18
C ARG A 269 7.39 -5.62 19.49
N VAL A 270 7.03 -5.74 18.22
CA VAL A 270 6.52 -4.63 17.42
C VAL A 270 5.19 -5.03 16.78
N MET A 271 4.20 -4.15 16.85
CA MET A 271 2.97 -4.29 16.07
C MET A 271 3.03 -3.41 14.82
N ILE A 272 2.93 -4.01 13.64
CA ILE A 272 2.79 -3.29 12.38
C ILE A 272 1.30 -3.07 12.12
N ALA A 273 0.87 -1.80 12.11
CA ALA A 273 -0.53 -1.41 12.11
C ALA A 273 -0.96 -0.71 10.81
N LYS A 274 -2.22 -0.94 10.43
CA LYS A 274 -2.93 -0.25 9.34
C LYS A 274 -4.13 0.50 9.91
N LEU A 275 -4.05 1.81 9.91
CA LEU A 275 -5.09 2.68 10.46
C LEU A 275 -5.99 3.24 9.35
N GLY A 276 -7.29 3.34 9.63
CA GLY A 276 -8.28 3.87 8.69
C GLY A 276 -8.44 2.97 7.46
N GLN A 277 -9.02 3.50 6.38
CA GLN A 277 -9.39 2.70 5.19
C GLN A 277 -8.21 2.36 4.25
N ASP A 278 -6.96 2.50 4.71
CA ASP A 278 -5.78 2.25 3.91
C ASP A 278 -5.53 0.74 3.73
N GLY A 279 -5.77 0.24 2.51
CA GLY A 279 -5.59 -1.16 2.13
C GLY A 279 -4.16 -1.53 1.67
N HIS A 280 -3.22 -0.58 1.60
CA HIS A 280 -1.86 -0.88 1.14
C HIS A 280 -1.10 -1.71 2.18
N ASP A 281 -0.89 -3.00 1.93
CA ASP A 281 -0.26 -3.91 2.91
C ASP A 281 1.11 -4.44 2.48
N ARG A 282 1.57 -4.18 1.25
CA ARG A 282 2.89 -4.67 0.77
C ARG A 282 4.03 -4.25 1.68
N GLY A 283 4.20 -2.95 1.93
CA GLY A 283 5.28 -2.44 2.78
C GLY A 283 5.20 -2.97 4.20
N ALA A 284 4.00 -2.94 4.80
CA ALA A 284 3.74 -3.49 6.13
C ALA A 284 4.16 -4.96 6.26
N LYS A 285 3.83 -5.79 5.27
CA LYS A 285 4.13 -7.22 5.28
C LYS A 285 5.58 -7.55 5.03
N VAL A 286 6.23 -6.84 4.12
CA VAL A 286 7.66 -7.02 3.86
C VAL A 286 8.49 -6.59 5.07
N VAL A 287 8.11 -5.49 5.74
CA VAL A 287 8.73 -5.10 7.02
C VAL A 287 8.48 -6.17 8.08
N ALA A 288 7.25 -6.66 8.21
CA ALA A 288 6.91 -7.65 9.22
C ALA A 288 7.65 -8.97 9.06
N THR A 289 7.73 -9.51 7.84
CA THR A 289 8.48 -10.76 7.57
C THR A 289 9.98 -10.58 7.81
N ALA A 290 10.56 -9.45 7.40
CA ALA A 290 11.98 -9.19 7.57
C ALA A 290 12.37 -8.90 9.02
N PHE A 291 11.52 -8.20 9.78
CA PHE A 291 11.71 -8.01 11.23
C PHE A 291 11.62 -9.35 11.98
N ALA A 292 10.66 -10.21 11.62
CA ALA A 292 10.57 -11.55 12.18
C ALA A 292 11.82 -12.38 11.84
N ASP A 293 12.32 -12.30 10.61
CA ASP A 293 13.54 -12.97 10.17
C ASP A 293 14.80 -12.48 10.92
N LEU A 294 14.80 -11.23 11.41
CA LEU A 294 15.84 -10.64 12.27
C LEU A 294 15.73 -11.05 13.75
N GLY A 295 14.58 -11.58 14.18
CA GLY A 295 14.35 -12.04 15.55
C GLY A 295 13.45 -11.14 16.40
N PHE A 296 12.77 -10.16 15.81
CA PHE A 296 11.67 -9.46 16.50
C PHE A 296 10.46 -10.39 16.66
N ASP A 297 9.69 -10.17 17.73
CA ASP A 297 8.33 -10.70 17.81
C ASP A 297 7.39 -9.70 17.12
N VAL A 298 6.78 -10.12 16.00
CA VAL A 298 6.02 -9.20 15.15
C VAL A 298 4.54 -9.56 15.11
N ASP A 299 3.72 -8.62 15.57
CA ASP A 299 2.27 -8.66 15.41
C ASP A 299 1.85 -7.87 14.17
N MET A 300 0.86 -8.39 13.44
CA MET A 300 0.24 -7.69 12.33
C MET A 300 -1.16 -7.26 12.76
N GLY A 301 -1.41 -5.96 12.79
CA GLY A 301 -2.75 -5.44 12.97
C GLY A 301 -3.63 -5.79 11.75
N PRO A 302 -4.92 -6.11 11.94
CA PRO A 302 -5.84 -6.27 10.83
C PRO A 302 -5.98 -4.96 10.04
N LEU A 303 -6.46 -5.07 8.81
CA LEU A 303 -6.83 -3.88 8.03
C LEU A 303 -7.99 -3.14 8.68
N PHE A 304 -8.05 -1.84 8.44
CA PHE A 304 -9.20 -0.98 8.76
C PHE A 304 -9.43 -0.68 10.24
N GLN A 305 -8.40 -0.80 11.08
CA GLN A 305 -8.50 -0.43 12.49
C GLN A 305 -8.64 1.07 12.68
N THR A 306 -9.45 1.43 13.66
CA THR A 306 -9.39 2.76 14.27
C THR A 306 -8.13 2.90 15.13
N PRO A 307 -7.69 4.13 15.42
CA PRO A 307 -6.62 4.37 16.38
C PRO A 307 -6.89 3.77 17.77
N GLU A 308 -8.14 3.79 18.23
CA GLU A 308 -8.51 3.23 19.53
C GLU A 308 -8.39 1.70 19.57
N GLU A 309 -8.91 1.01 18.55
CA GLU A 309 -8.79 -0.45 18.44
C GLU A 309 -7.33 -0.90 18.31
N CYS A 310 -6.52 -0.15 17.57
CA CYS A 310 -5.09 -0.39 17.44
C CYS A 310 -4.36 -0.18 18.78
N ALA A 311 -4.62 0.91 19.51
CA ALA A 311 -4.05 1.12 20.84
C ALA A 311 -4.38 -0.03 21.78
N ARG A 312 -5.66 -0.42 21.83
CA ARG A 312 -6.11 -1.52 22.66
C ARG A 312 -5.39 -2.83 22.33
N GLN A 313 -5.25 -3.18 21.04
CA GLN A 313 -4.52 -4.38 20.63
C GLN A 313 -3.03 -4.30 20.97
N ALA A 314 -2.39 -3.13 20.80
CA ALA A 314 -0.99 -2.94 21.16
C ALA A 314 -0.74 -3.20 22.65
N ILE A 315 -1.65 -2.72 23.50
CA ILE A 315 -1.62 -2.89 24.96
C ILE A 315 -1.89 -4.34 25.35
N GLU A 316 -2.94 -4.96 24.80
CA GLU A 316 -3.28 -6.37 25.04
C GLU A 316 -2.12 -7.31 24.67
N ASN A 317 -1.34 -6.94 23.66
CA ASN A 317 -0.18 -7.70 23.21
C ASN A 317 1.14 -7.34 23.93
N ASP A 318 1.15 -6.34 24.82
CA ASP A 318 2.37 -5.85 25.49
C ASP A 318 3.50 -5.59 24.48
N VAL A 319 3.20 -4.82 23.43
CA VAL A 319 4.22 -4.48 22.42
C VAL A 319 5.09 -3.33 22.90
N HIS A 320 6.37 -3.37 22.56
CA HIS A 320 7.28 -2.25 22.84
C HIS A 320 7.03 -1.07 21.91
N ALA A 321 6.57 -1.34 20.69
CA ALA A 321 6.35 -0.31 19.69
C ALA A 321 5.21 -0.64 18.72
N VAL A 322 4.60 0.42 18.19
CA VAL A 322 3.64 0.36 17.08
C VAL A 322 4.25 1.03 15.85
N GLY A 323 4.42 0.28 14.77
CA GLY A 323 4.79 0.80 13.45
C GLY A 323 3.55 1.06 12.60
N VAL A 324 3.14 2.31 12.47
CA VAL A 324 2.00 2.70 11.63
C VAL A 324 2.44 2.78 10.16
N SER A 325 1.94 1.86 9.33
CA SER A 325 2.16 1.90 7.89
C SER A 325 1.04 2.68 7.20
N THR A 326 1.34 3.85 6.63
CA THR A 326 0.37 4.77 6.03
C THR A 326 0.77 5.21 4.63
N LEU A 327 -0.10 4.96 3.66
CA LEU A 327 0.10 5.25 2.24
C LEU A 327 -1.10 5.98 1.63
N ALA A 328 -2.02 6.46 2.47
CA ALA A 328 -3.29 7.07 2.05
C ALA A 328 -3.47 8.49 2.64
N ALA A 329 -2.37 9.19 2.95
CA ALA A 329 -2.35 10.57 3.47
C ALA A 329 -3.17 10.81 4.76
N GLY A 330 -3.42 9.75 5.54
CA GLY A 330 -4.16 9.84 6.82
C GLY A 330 -3.29 10.20 8.02
N HIS A 331 -1.97 10.31 7.85
CA HIS A 331 -0.98 10.39 8.93
C HIS A 331 -1.18 11.60 9.86
N LYS A 332 -1.49 12.78 9.31
CA LYS A 332 -1.70 14.00 10.11
C LYS A 332 -2.90 13.92 11.06
N THR A 333 -3.82 12.98 10.85
CA THR A 333 -4.99 12.77 11.69
C THR A 333 -4.87 11.49 12.54
N LEU A 334 -4.51 10.38 11.91
CA LEU A 334 -4.54 9.06 12.54
C LEU A 334 -3.34 8.81 13.46
N VAL A 335 -2.16 9.36 13.15
CA VAL A 335 -0.96 9.16 13.98
C VAL A 335 -1.07 9.91 15.32
N PRO A 336 -1.43 11.21 15.37
CA PRO A 336 -1.69 11.86 16.65
C PRO A 336 -2.82 11.19 17.44
N ALA A 337 -3.81 10.62 16.74
CA ALA A 337 -4.92 9.92 17.39
C ALA A 337 -4.48 8.61 18.07
N ILE A 338 -3.61 7.79 17.47
CA ILE A 338 -3.13 6.55 18.12
C ILE A 338 -2.25 6.87 19.32
N ILE A 339 -1.37 7.88 19.22
CA ILE A 339 -0.52 8.32 20.34
C ILE A 339 -1.38 8.78 21.51
N ARG A 340 -2.42 9.59 21.23
CA ARG A 340 -3.40 9.99 22.25
C ARG A 340 -4.14 8.80 22.84
N SER A 341 -4.62 7.87 22.02
CA SER A 341 -5.35 6.69 22.49
C SER A 341 -4.49 5.76 23.37
N LEU A 342 -3.19 5.60 23.07
CA LEU A 342 -2.25 4.88 23.92
C LEU A 342 -2.11 5.56 25.29
N LYS A 343 -1.93 6.88 25.29
CA LYS A 343 -1.82 7.66 26.53
C LYS A 343 -3.10 7.64 27.37
N GLU A 344 -4.27 7.79 26.74
CA GLU A 344 -5.57 7.73 27.42
C GLU A 344 -5.85 6.35 28.04
N GLN A 345 -5.25 5.30 27.49
CA GLN A 345 -5.35 3.93 28.00
C GLN A 345 -4.18 3.54 28.92
N GLY A 346 -3.30 4.49 29.28
CA GLY A 346 -2.23 4.28 30.26
C GLY A 346 -1.00 3.53 29.76
N ALA A 347 -0.73 3.57 28.45
CA ALA A 347 0.42 2.92 27.81
C ALA A 347 1.28 3.94 27.04
N ASP A 348 1.70 5.00 27.73
CA ASP A 348 2.53 6.06 27.17
C ASP A 348 4.00 5.65 26.96
N ASP A 349 4.39 4.48 27.47
CA ASP A 349 5.67 3.82 27.25
C ASP A 349 5.77 3.16 25.85
N ILE A 350 4.64 2.79 25.23
CA ILE A 350 4.61 2.21 23.88
C ILE A 350 4.95 3.28 22.85
N ILE A 351 6.10 3.15 22.20
CA ILE A 351 6.56 4.12 21.21
C ILE A 351 5.93 3.92 19.83
N VAL A 352 5.72 5.02 19.10
CA VAL A 352 5.11 5.00 17.77
C VAL A 352 6.10 5.40 16.69
N PHE A 353 6.16 4.59 15.64
CA PHE A 353 6.87 4.88 14.38
C PHE A 353 5.87 5.03 13.25
N VAL A 354 6.27 5.73 12.20
CA VAL A 354 5.44 5.87 10.99
C VAL A 354 6.27 5.51 9.76
N GLY A 355 5.70 4.77 8.83
CA GLY A 355 6.32 4.52 7.54
C GLY A 355 5.31 4.48 6.40
N GLY A 356 5.80 4.63 5.17
CA GLY A 356 4.99 4.70 3.96
C GLY A 356 5.14 6.05 3.26
N VAL A 357 4.12 6.47 2.50
CA VAL A 357 4.18 7.68 1.67
C VAL A 357 3.83 8.89 2.52
N ILE A 358 4.86 9.59 3.00
CA ILE A 358 4.75 10.74 3.88
C ILE A 358 5.60 11.87 3.29
N PRO A 359 5.00 13.01 2.91
CA PRO A 359 5.76 14.16 2.46
C PRO A 359 6.73 14.66 3.55
N ARG A 360 7.97 15.00 3.16
CA ARG A 360 9.00 15.47 4.11
C ARG A 360 8.56 16.67 4.95
N GLN A 361 7.74 17.56 4.38
CA GLN A 361 7.19 18.72 5.08
C GLN A 361 6.29 18.36 6.28
N ASP A 362 5.78 17.14 6.34
CA ASP A 362 4.95 16.67 7.46
C ASP A 362 5.77 15.98 8.57
N TYR A 363 7.09 15.81 8.40
CA TYR A 363 7.92 15.06 9.35
C TYR A 363 7.99 15.77 10.71
N ASP A 364 8.26 17.07 10.72
CA ASP A 364 8.36 17.85 11.95
C ASP A 364 7.05 17.80 12.75
N PHE A 365 5.92 17.90 12.06
CA PHE A 365 4.59 17.73 12.68
C PHE A 365 4.44 16.35 13.34
N LEU A 366 4.90 15.27 12.70
CA LEU A 366 4.82 13.92 13.25
C LEU A 366 5.74 13.75 14.47
N TYR A 367 6.95 14.29 14.42
CA TYR A 367 7.87 14.29 15.56
C TYR A 367 7.31 15.08 16.76
N GLU A 368 6.76 16.27 16.52
CA GLU A 368 6.08 17.08 17.53
C GLU A 368 4.86 16.36 18.13
N ALA A 369 4.15 15.55 17.33
CA ALA A 369 3.05 14.71 17.80
C ALA A 369 3.50 13.52 18.67
N GLY A 370 4.80 13.21 18.72
CA GLY A 370 5.38 12.16 19.58
C GLY A 370 5.95 10.94 18.85
N VAL A 371 6.01 10.95 17.52
CA VAL A 371 6.61 9.87 16.72
C VAL A 371 8.11 9.78 16.99
N LYS A 372 8.67 8.56 17.07
CA LYS A 372 10.11 8.32 17.32
C LYS A 372 10.95 8.16 16.05
N GLY A 373 10.32 7.79 14.93
CA GLY A 373 10.98 7.65 13.64
C GLY A 373 10.00 7.64 12.48
N VAL A 374 10.42 8.20 11.35
CA VAL A 374 9.65 8.26 10.09
C VAL A 374 10.45 7.55 8.99
N TYR A 375 9.86 6.53 8.36
CA TYR A 375 10.49 5.67 7.36
C TYR A 375 9.78 5.78 6.00
N GLY A 376 10.29 6.66 5.13
CA GLY A 376 9.76 6.90 3.79
C GLY A 376 10.11 5.82 2.75
N PRO A 377 9.59 5.92 1.51
CA PRO A 377 9.96 5.05 0.40
C PRO A 377 11.48 4.93 0.22
N GLY A 378 11.97 3.70 0.01
CA GLY A 378 13.39 3.43 -0.18
C GLY A 378 14.21 3.27 1.11
N THR A 379 13.57 3.33 2.28
CA THR A 379 14.22 2.99 3.56
C THR A 379 14.65 1.51 3.57
N PRO A 380 15.95 1.18 3.73
CA PRO A 380 16.39 -0.20 3.87
C PRO A 380 15.89 -0.79 5.19
N ILE A 381 15.33 -1.99 5.14
CA ILE A 381 14.73 -2.63 6.32
C ILE A 381 15.74 -2.87 7.46
N PRO A 382 16.99 -3.32 7.21
CA PRO A 382 17.96 -3.45 8.29
C PRO A 382 18.27 -2.12 8.99
N ALA A 383 18.19 -1.00 8.29
CA ALA A 383 18.41 0.32 8.86
C ALA A 383 17.25 0.73 9.77
N SER A 384 15.99 0.53 9.33
CA SER A 384 14.83 0.83 10.17
C SER A 384 14.74 -0.11 11.38
N ALA A 385 15.03 -1.40 11.21
CA ALA A 385 15.06 -2.36 12.32
C ALA A 385 16.06 -1.97 13.41
N LYS A 386 17.25 -1.49 13.01
CA LYS A 386 18.25 -1.00 13.94
C LYS A 386 17.77 0.24 14.72
N ASP A 387 17.23 1.24 14.02
CA ASP A 387 16.71 2.45 14.66
C ASP A 387 15.54 2.13 15.61
N VAL A 388 14.62 1.25 15.21
CA VAL A 388 13.54 0.78 16.08
C VAL A 388 14.09 0.16 17.37
N LEU A 389 15.08 -0.74 17.28
CA LEU A 389 15.70 -1.37 18.45
C LEU A 389 16.35 -0.32 19.37
N GLU A 390 17.08 0.65 18.81
CA GLU A 390 17.74 1.72 19.57
C GLU A 390 16.73 2.61 20.30
N GLN A 391 15.60 2.95 19.67
CA GLN A 391 14.56 3.76 20.28
C GLN A 391 13.77 3.00 21.36
N ILE A 392 13.52 1.69 21.18
CA ILE A 392 12.94 0.83 22.22
C ILE A 392 13.85 0.84 23.46
N ARG A 393 15.16 0.65 23.28
CA ARG A 393 16.13 0.71 24.39
C ARG A 393 16.11 2.05 25.12
N LYS A 394 16.04 3.17 24.39
CA LYS A 394 15.96 4.51 24.99
C LYS A 394 14.68 4.71 25.80
N ALA A 395 13.55 4.22 25.30
CA ALA A 395 12.26 4.34 25.98
C ALA A 395 12.21 3.56 27.30
N GLN A 396 12.93 2.44 27.40
CA GLN A 396 13.01 1.64 28.63
C GLN A 396 13.98 2.22 29.69
N GLN A 397 14.85 3.16 29.31
CA GLN A 397 15.84 3.77 30.20
C GLN A 397 15.37 5.08 30.83
N GLY A 398 14.32 5.70 30.29
CA GLY A 398 13.68 6.92 30.82
C GLY A 398 12.41 6.58 31.57
#